data_AF-A0A1T3NIT6-F1
#
_entry.id   AF-A0A1T3NIT6-F1
#
_cell.length_a   1.000
_cell.length_b   1.000
_cell.length_c   1.000
_cell.angle_alpha   90.00
_cell.angle_beta   90.00
_cell.angle_gamma   90.00
#
_symmetry.space_group_name_H-M   'P 1'
#
loop_
_entity.id
_entity.type
_entity.pdbx_description
1 polymer ?
#
loop_
_entity_poly.entity_id
_entity_poly.type
_entity_poly.pdbx_seq_one_letter_code
_entity_poly.pdbx_strand_id
1 'polypeptide(L)'
;MWMNGDVEALHGAWADSLRDAWAGGPEAVAWSPGWERTVRDVRVVVAGTPVRVWDGFAYAGVPWSLFPHVFGPGEEVAEDVGRLRRADAPTALSVIRRLWGRVCHAGQPSTSRALAVPFLLRIAADPSTHHRSEVLWLAGGLARRVHDHGFGRGDLLRVGYADDEWAFAACGYLQNWTIEAVRGAITADAGIVTALLDDPDADARCLAAYVLAASSGEIGAITAALRVRLRVEDGTRARACLVLAIAQLAREHADESVPAWMRTRWSDPRQPPEVRVGAALGWLCLVDDPAPATLRATLEDCVTPELAHELGSVPWLVEMGPDGDALLHTLRRLLEPTPRL
;
A
#
# COMPACT_ATOMS: atom_id res chain seq x y z
N MET A 1 8.10 -2.74 18.00
CA MET A 1 9.05 -1.88 18.72
C MET A 1 9.30 -0.65 17.83
N TRP A 2 8.52 0.42 18.03
CA TRP A 2 8.51 1.62 17.18
C TRP A 2 8.87 2.86 18.00
N MET A 3 9.64 3.76 17.37
CA MET A 3 10.30 4.96 17.90
C MET A 3 9.37 6.18 17.76
N ASN A 4 9.10 6.92 18.85
CA ASN A 4 8.13 8.02 18.85
C ASN A 4 8.63 9.36 19.45
N GLY A 5 9.95 9.56 19.62
CA GLY A 5 10.48 10.74 20.33
C GLY A 5 10.85 11.94 19.45
N ASP A 6 11.25 11.73 18.19
CA ASP A 6 12.00 12.74 17.41
C ASP A 6 11.19 13.43 16.30
N VAL A 7 9.96 12.98 16.03
CA VAL A 7 9.23 13.36 14.80
C VAL A 7 8.68 14.80 14.84
N GLU A 8 8.21 15.28 15.99
CA GLU A 8 7.62 16.62 16.11
C GLU A 8 8.65 17.76 16.08
N ALA A 9 9.80 17.58 16.72
CA ALA A 9 10.89 18.56 16.68
C ALA A 9 11.56 18.64 15.30
N LEU A 10 11.62 17.51 14.60
CA LEU A 10 12.02 17.44 13.19
C LEU A 10 11.06 18.22 12.29
N HIS A 11 9.74 18.14 12.51
CA HIS A 11 8.74 18.85 11.70
C HIS A 11 8.85 20.38 11.75
N GLY A 12 9.20 20.97 12.90
CA GLY A 12 9.29 22.43 13.08
C GLY A 12 10.50 23.06 12.39
N ALA A 13 11.69 22.48 12.56
CA ALA A 13 12.91 22.94 11.87
C ALA A 13 12.89 22.62 10.35
N TRP A 14 12.06 21.65 9.94
CA TRP A 14 11.87 21.21 8.55
C TRP A 14 11.03 22.17 7.71
N ALA A 15 10.04 22.86 8.29
CA ALA A 15 9.21 23.83 7.57
C ALA A 15 9.98 25.08 7.10
N ASP A 16 10.98 25.52 7.86
CA ASP A 16 11.82 26.67 7.49
C ASP A 16 12.94 26.25 6.52
N SER A 17 13.49 25.04 6.68
CA SER A 17 14.45 24.47 5.71
C SER A 17 13.83 24.20 4.33
N LEU A 18 12.53 23.86 4.27
CA LEU A 18 11.76 23.70 3.03
C LEU A 18 11.64 24.98 2.20
N ARG A 19 11.52 26.15 2.85
CA ARG A 19 11.45 27.45 2.17
C ARG A 19 12.77 27.82 1.52
N ASP A 20 13.88 27.53 2.19
CA ASP A 20 15.22 27.84 1.71
C ASP A 20 15.71 26.84 0.64
N ALA A 21 15.32 25.56 0.75
CA ALA A 21 15.65 24.54 -0.26
C ALA A 21 14.90 24.73 -1.59
N TRP A 22 13.66 25.24 -1.55
CA TRP A 22 12.89 25.57 -2.76
C TRP A 22 13.46 26.74 -3.57
N ALA A 23 14.25 27.62 -2.94
CA ALA A 23 14.92 28.72 -3.64
C ALA A 23 16.14 28.24 -4.47
N GLY A 24 16.59 26.98 -4.30
CA GLY A 24 17.81 26.48 -4.95
C GLY A 24 17.76 25.03 -5.47
N GLY A 25 16.60 24.37 -5.47
CA GLY A 25 16.45 23.01 -6.00
C GLY A 25 16.54 22.93 -7.53
N PRO A 26 16.89 21.75 -8.10
CA PRO A 26 16.88 21.54 -9.55
C PRO A 26 15.50 21.88 -10.12
N GLU A 27 15.47 22.45 -11.34
CA GLU A 27 14.24 22.85 -12.04
C GLU A 27 13.12 21.84 -11.79
N ALA A 28 12.08 22.25 -11.05
CA ALA A 28 10.89 21.45 -10.85
C ALA A 28 10.41 21.02 -12.24
N VAL A 29 10.41 19.71 -12.52
CA VAL A 29 9.99 19.20 -13.82
C VAL A 29 8.47 19.25 -13.80
N ALA A 30 7.92 20.44 -14.10
CA ALA A 30 6.50 20.66 -14.13
C ALA A 30 5.87 19.68 -15.12
N TRP A 31 4.99 18.81 -14.62
CA TRP A 31 4.25 17.88 -15.46
C TRP A 31 3.55 18.61 -16.62
N SER A 32 3.48 17.96 -17.78
CA SER A 32 2.79 18.48 -18.96
C SER A 32 1.83 17.43 -19.52
N PRO A 33 0.62 17.81 -19.96
CA PRO A 33 -0.30 16.88 -20.65
C PRO A 33 0.35 16.22 -21.88
N GLY A 34 1.28 16.92 -22.54
CA GLY A 34 2.01 16.40 -23.71
C GLY A 34 2.99 15.27 -23.40
N TRP A 35 3.17 14.89 -22.12
CA TRP A 35 4.01 13.75 -21.75
C TRP A 35 3.30 12.42 -21.88
N GLU A 36 1.97 12.40 -21.99
CA GLU A 36 1.22 11.14 -22.09
C GLU A 36 1.75 10.30 -23.26
N ARG A 37 1.98 9.00 -23.03
CA ARG A 37 2.50 8.08 -24.07
C ARG A 37 3.94 8.39 -24.55
N THR A 38 4.69 9.22 -23.83
CA THR A 38 6.10 9.52 -24.11
C THR A 38 7.05 8.85 -23.12
N VAL A 39 8.36 9.03 -23.28
CA VAL A 39 9.38 8.58 -22.33
C VAL A 39 9.32 9.28 -20.97
N ARG A 40 8.53 10.36 -20.83
CA ARG A 40 8.26 11.06 -19.56
C ARG A 40 7.02 10.52 -18.84
N ASP A 41 6.25 9.64 -19.49
CA ASP A 41 5.14 8.90 -18.88
C ASP A 41 5.69 7.64 -18.22
N VAL A 42 5.73 7.64 -16.88
CA VAL A 42 6.31 6.52 -16.13
C VAL A 42 5.54 5.21 -16.34
N ARG A 43 4.24 5.27 -16.68
CA ARG A 43 3.42 4.10 -17.00
C ARG A 43 3.93 3.41 -18.26
N VAL A 44 4.28 4.21 -19.27
CA VAL A 44 4.85 3.72 -20.54
C VAL A 44 6.23 3.12 -20.31
N VAL A 45 7.07 3.79 -19.51
CA VAL A 45 8.42 3.30 -19.21
C VAL A 45 8.37 1.96 -18.47
N VAL A 46 7.55 1.85 -17.42
CA VAL A 46 7.40 0.61 -16.65
C VAL A 46 6.85 -0.51 -17.54
N ALA A 47 5.76 -0.27 -18.28
CA ALA A 47 5.14 -1.29 -19.12
C ALA A 47 6.00 -1.68 -20.34
N GLY A 48 6.78 -0.75 -20.88
CA GLY A 48 7.64 -0.95 -22.05
C GLY A 48 9.01 -1.55 -21.74
N THR A 49 9.42 -1.58 -20.48
CA THR A 49 10.72 -2.14 -20.10
C THR A 49 10.68 -3.67 -20.19
N PRO A 50 11.63 -4.31 -20.91
CA PRO A 50 11.63 -5.77 -21.07
C PRO A 50 11.74 -6.51 -19.74
N VAL A 51 10.98 -7.61 -19.58
CA VAL A 51 10.98 -8.41 -18.34
C VAL A 51 12.38 -8.87 -17.89
N ARG A 52 13.28 -9.14 -18.85
CA ARG A 52 14.69 -9.50 -18.57
C ARG A 52 15.47 -8.41 -17.82
N VAL A 53 15.08 -7.14 -17.93
CA VAL A 53 15.69 -6.04 -17.18
C VAL A 53 15.32 -6.17 -15.70
N TRP A 54 14.06 -6.48 -15.43
CA TRP A 54 13.54 -6.71 -14.08
C TRP A 54 14.12 -7.99 -13.48
N ASP A 55 13.99 -9.13 -14.20
CA ASP A 55 14.46 -10.46 -13.75
C ASP A 55 15.98 -10.49 -13.56
N GLY A 56 16.71 -9.79 -14.43
CA GLY A 56 18.17 -9.72 -14.40
C GLY A 56 18.73 -8.70 -13.40
N PHE A 57 17.88 -7.93 -12.69
CA PHE A 57 18.31 -6.81 -11.86
C PHE A 57 19.21 -5.80 -12.62
N ALA A 58 18.89 -5.56 -13.89
CA ALA A 58 19.68 -4.70 -14.77
C ALA A 58 19.34 -3.23 -14.57
N TYR A 59 19.69 -2.67 -13.39
CA TYR A 59 19.34 -1.30 -12.99
C TYR A 59 19.73 -0.23 -14.02
N ALA A 60 20.86 -0.41 -14.72
CA ALA A 60 21.33 0.52 -15.76
C ALA A 60 20.45 0.53 -17.03
N GLY A 61 19.58 -0.46 -17.21
CA GLY A 61 18.62 -0.52 -18.31
C GLY A 61 17.35 0.31 -18.09
N VAL A 62 17.26 1.03 -16.96
CA VAL A 62 16.10 1.80 -16.55
C VAL A 62 16.46 3.28 -16.53
N PRO A 63 15.63 4.19 -17.06
CA PRO A 63 15.96 5.61 -17.19
C PRO A 63 15.69 6.39 -15.88
N TRP A 64 16.40 6.06 -14.81
CA TRP A 64 16.22 6.67 -13.49
C TRP A 64 16.37 8.21 -13.49
N SER A 65 17.29 8.75 -14.29
CA SER A 65 17.52 10.19 -14.45
C SER A 65 16.29 10.98 -14.90
N LEU A 66 15.32 10.34 -15.55
CA LEU A 66 14.09 11.01 -15.99
C LEU A 66 13.08 11.20 -14.84
N PHE A 67 13.28 10.52 -13.72
CA PHE A 67 12.33 10.41 -12.61
C PHE A 67 13.02 10.64 -11.25
N PRO A 68 13.44 11.88 -10.95
CA PRO A 68 14.07 12.21 -9.67
C PRO A 68 13.10 12.08 -8.50
N HIS A 69 13.65 11.94 -7.28
CA HIS A 69 12.90 12.06 -6.04
C HIS A 69 13.09 13.45 -5.41
N VAL A 70 12.31 13.76 -4.37
CA VAL A 70 12.29 15.11 -3.75
C VAL A 70 13.64 15.60 -3.23
N PHE A 71 14.58 14.69 -2.97
CA PHE A 71 15.89 15.01 -2.39
C PHE A 71 17.05 14.81 -3.36
N GLY A 72 16.80 14.34 -4.59
CA GLY A 72 17.92 13.91 -5.41
C GLY A 72 17.57 13.12 -6.68
N PRO A 73 18.61 12.65 -7.38
CA PRO A 73 18.49 11.92 -8.63
C PRO A 73 17.83 10.55 -8.43
N GLY A 74 17.11 10.05 -9.44
CA GLY A 74 16.43 8.76 -9.37
C GLY A 74 17.40 7.59 -9.19
N GLU A 75 18.65 7.75 -9.61
CA GLU A 75 19.74 6.78 -9.48
C GLU A 75 20.00 6.36 -8.03
N GLU A 76 19.79 7.26 -7.07
CA GLU A 76 19.91 6.94 -5.64
C GLU A 76 18.90 5.87 -5.19
N VAL A 77 17.72 5.84 -5.82
CA VAL A 77 16.71 4.78 -5.59
C VAL A 77 17.20 3.46 -6.18
N ALA A 78 17.81 3.48 -7.37
CA ALA A 78 18.39 2.30 -7.99
C ALA A 78 19.51 1.68 -7.11
N GLU A 79 20.37 2.54 -6.55
CA GLU A 79 21.42 2.10 -5.63
C GLU A 79 20.86 1.43 -4.36
N ASP A 80 19.81 2.00 -3.77
CA ASP A 80 19.18 1.42 -2.58
C ASP A 80 18.55 0.06 -2.86
N VAL A 81 17.79 -0.06 -3.96
CA VAL A 81 17.23 -1.34 -4.40
C VAL A 81 18.34 -2.37 -4.67
N GLY A 82 19.45 -1.94 -5.28
CA GLY A 82 20.63 -2.78 -5.53
C GLY A 82 21.35 -3.25 -4.26
N ARG A 83 21.39 -2.41 -3.23
CA ARG A 83 21.97 -2.73 -1.91
C ARG A 83 21.09 -3.69 -1.14
N LEU A 84 19.76 -3.50 -1.17
CA LEU A 84 18.79 -4.29 -0.42
C LEU A 84 18.96 -5.80 -0.66
N ARG A 85 19.16 -6.22 -1.91
CA ARG A 85 19.33 -7.63 -2.28
C ARG A 85 20.56 -8.30 -1.64
N ARG A 86 21.61 -7.54 -1.34
CA ARG A 86 22.91 -8.07 -0.86
C ARG A 86 23.19 -7.74 0.60
N ALA A 87 22.29 -6.98 1.23
CA ALA A 87 22.46 -6.49 2.58
C ALA A 87 22.25 -7.62 3.58
N ASP A 88 23.00 -7.60 4.68
CA ASP A 88 22.64 -8.36 5.87
C ASP A 88 21.36 -7.82 6.51
N ALA A 89 20.78 -8.54 7.48
CA ALA A 89 19.51 -8.15 8.08
C ALA A 89 19.50 -6.70 8.64
N PRO A 90 20.45 -6.27 9.48
CA PRO A 90 20.46 -4.88 9.98
C PRO A 90 20.56 -3.83 8.87
N THR A 91 21.40 -4.08 7.86
CA THR A 91 21.59 -3.17 6.73
C THR A 91 20.34 -3.12 5.85
N ALA A 92 19.68 -4.25 5.60
CA ALA A 92 18.48 -4.33 4.79
C ALA A 92 17.36 -3.48 5.40
N LEU A 93 17.15 -3.56 6.72
CA LEU A 93 16.15 -2.74 7.40
C LEU A 93 16.45 -1.23 7.32
N SER A 94 17.73 -0.84 7.45
CA SER A 94 18.17 0.55 7.27
C SER A 94 17.94 1.04 5.84
N VAL A 95 18.24 0.20 4.84
CA VAL A 95 18.00 0.48 3.42
C VAL A 95 16.51 0.64 3.13
N ILE A 96 15.65 -0.23 3.68
CA ILE A 96 14.19 -0.14 3.51
C ILE A 96 13.67 1.20 4.05
N ARG A 97 14.11 1.62 5.24
CA ARG A 97 13.70 2.91 5.84
C ARG A 97 14.16 4.10 5.02
N ARG A 98 15.41 4.09 4.55
CA ARG A 98 15.94 5.13 3.66
C ARG A 98 15.18 5.19 2.35
N LEU A 99 14.91 4.02 1.75
CA LEU A 99 14.15 3.90 0.52
C LEU A 99 12.75 4.47 0.71
N TRP A 100 12.03 4.08 1.76
CA TRP A 100 10.72 4.66 2.13
C TRP A 100 10.78 6.19 2.17
N GLY A 101 11.72 6.78 2.90
CA GLY A 101 11.85 8.25 2.98
C GLY A 101 12.15 8.93 1.63
N ARG A 102 12.79 8.23 0.69
CA ARG A 102 13.06 8.74 -0.67
C ARG A 102 11.86 8.60 -1.60
N VAL A 103 11.13 7.49 -1.54
CA VAL A 103 10.03 7.21 -2.47
C VAL A 103 8.64 7.62 -1.96
N CYS A 104 8.51 7.85 -0.65
CA CYS A 104 7.34 8.33 0.08
C CYS A 104 7.74 9.48 1.02
N HIS A 105 7.88 10.70 0.50
CA HIS A 105 8.29 11.85 1.32
C HIS A 105 7.08 12.59 1.88
N ALA A 106 6.95 12.67 3.21
CA ALA A 106 5.82 13.35 3.88
C ALA A 106 4.45 12.92 3.32
N GLY A 107 4.37 11.64 2.93
CA GLY A 107 3.20 11.06 2.29
C GLY A 107 3.05 11.32 0.78
N GLN A 108 3.93 12.13 0.16
CA GLN A 108 3.85 12.41 -1.27
C GLN A 108 4.70 11.42 -2.09
N PRO A 109 4.14 10.86 -3.17
CA PRO A 109 4.81 9.85 -3.98
C PRO A 109 5.90 10.43 -4.87
N SER A 110 7.10 9.88 -4.83
CA SER A 110 8.12 10.14 -5.85
C SER A 110 7.83 9.36 -7.13
N THR A 111 8.09 9.93 -8.31
CA THR A 111 7.90 9.23 -9.59
C THR A 111 8.79 7.99 -9.72
N SER A 112 9.98 8.01 -9.11
CA SER A 112 10.91 6.86 -9.08
C SER A 112 10.34 5.62 -8.39
N ARG A 113 9.27 5.75 -7.59
CA ARG A 113 8.68 4.60 -6.90
C ARG A 113 8.13 3.54 -7.86
N ALA A 114 7.58 3.96 -9.00
CA ALA A 114 7.05 3.05 -10.00
C ALA A 114 8.14 2.17 -10.64
N LEU A 115 9.35 2.70 -10.77
CA LEU A 115 10.51 1.96 -11.30
C LEU A 115 11.09 0.96 -10.29
N ALA A 116 10.93 1.22 -9.00
CA ALA A 116 11.45 0.36 -7.94
C ALA A 116 10.61 -0.92 -7.76
N VAL A 117 9.29 -0.84 -7.92
CA VAL A 117 8.36 -1.94 -7.57
C VAL A 117 8.66 -3.26 -8.27
N PRO A 118 8.91 -3.34 -9.60
CA PRO A 118 9.27 -4.60 -10.25
C PRO A 118 10.48 -5.31 -9.61
N PHE A 119 11.47 -4.55 -9.14
CA PHE A 119 12.62 -5.12 -8.44
C PHE A 119 12.27 -5.52 -6.99
N LEU A 120 11.48 -4.72 -6.28
CA LEU A 120 11.04 -5.03 -4.91
C LEU A 120 10.25 -6.34 -4.85
N LEU A 121 9.36 -6.60 -5.82
CA LEU A 121 8.61 -7.85 -5.90
C LEU A 121 9.52 -9.06 -6.07
N ARG A 122 10.56 -8.96 -6.92
CA ARG A 122 11.56 -10.01 -7.11
C ARG A 122 12.46 -10.21 -5.90
N ILE A 123 12.85 -9.13 -5.23
CA ILE A 123 13.63 -9.16 -3.98
C ILE A 123 12.84 -9.86 -2.88
N ALA A 124 11.55 -9.53 -2.73
CA ALA A 124 10.66 -10.18 -1.78
C ALA A 124 10.40 -11.65 -2.10
N ALA A 125 10.41 -12.02 -3.38
CA ALA A 125 10.21 -13.41 -3.80
C ALA A 125 11.43 -14.31 -3.54
N ASP A 126 12.63 -13.74 -3.44
CA ASP A 126 13.85 -14.48 -3.14
C ASP A 126 13.90 -14.89 -1.65
N PRO A 127 13.88 -16.19 -1.29
CA PRO A 127 13.90 -16.64 0.10
C PRO A 127 15.21 -16.31 0.84
N SER A 128 16.29 -15.97 0.12
CA SER A 128 17.56 -15.58 0.71
C SER A 128 17.62 -14.11 1.14
N THR A 129 16.67 -13.29 0.70
CA THR A 129 16.56 -11.89 1.09
C THR A 129 16.15 -11.77 2.56
N HIS A 130 16.80 -10.87 3.31
CA HIS A 130 16.37 -10.50 4.66
C HIS A 130 15.20 -9.50 4.63
N HIS A 131 14.30 -9.58 5.60
CA HIS A 131 13.17 -8.64 5.75
C HIS A 131 12.22 -8.63 4.54
N ARG A 132 11.95 -9.80 3.93
CA ARG A 132 11.07 -9.95 2.74
C ARG A 132 9.69 -9.36 2.96
N SER A 133 9.12 -9.56 4.14
CA SER A 133 7.84 -9.02 4.55
C SER A 133 7.86 -7.49 4.49
N GLU A 134 8.87 -6.83 5.05
CA GLU A 134 9.02 -5.38 4.99
C GLU A 134 9.24 -4.84 3.57
N VAL A 135 9.89 -5.62 2.70
CA VAL A 135 9.98 -5.31 1.26
C VAL A 135 8.61 -5.36 0.57
N LEU A 136 7.76 -6.34 0.89
CA LEU A 136 6.37 -6.41 0.40
C LEU A 136 5.52 -5.26 0.94
N TRP A 137 5.67 -4.93 2.22
CA TRP A 137 5.00 -3.78 2.82
C TRP A 137 5.32 -2.50 2.06
N LEU A 138 6.62 -2.27 1.78
CA LEU A 138 7.06 -1.15 0.96
C LEU A 138 6.39 -1.20 -0.43
N ALA A 139 6.49 -2.30 -1.16
CA ALA A 139 5.92 -2.42 -2.50
C ALA A 139 4.41 -2.13 -2.54
N GLY A 140 3.64 -2.62 -1.56
CA GLY A 140 2.20 -2.40 -1.45
C GLY A 140 1.84 -0.97 -1.06
N GLY A 141 2.62 -0.35 -0.18
CA GLY A 141 2.44 1.05 0.21
C GLY A 141 2.68 2.01 -0.95
N LEU A 142 3.66 1.71 -1.81
CA LEU A 142 3.94 2.50 -3.02
C LEU A 142 2.81 2.46 -4.05
N ALA A 143 1.85 1.56 -3.93
CA ALA A 143 0.73 1.48 -4.85
C ALA A 143 -0.41 2.44 -4.50
N ARG A 144 -0.34 3.13 -3.37
CA ARG A 144 -1.46 3.87 -2.80
C ARG A 144 -1.21 5.37 -2.73
N ARG A 145 -2.29 6.13 -2.63
CA ARG A 145 -2.31 7.50 -2.13
C ARG A 145 -2.06 7.48 -0.62
N VAL A 146 -1.61 8.61 -0.10
CA VAL A 146 -1.51 8.79 1.35
C VAL A 146 -2.78 9.44 1.86
N HIS A 147 -3.26 8.93 3.00
CA HIS A 147 -4.40 9.49 3.70
C HIS A 147 -3.95 10.75 4.43
N ASP A 148 -4.47 11.91 4.04
CA ASP A 148 -4.42 13.08 4.90
C ASP A 148 -5.44 12.93 6.04
N HIS A 149 -5.37 13.81 7.05
CA HIS A 149 -5.97 13.65 8.39
C HIS A 149 -7.52 13.49 8.44
N GLY A 150 -8.19 13.34 7.30
CA GLY A 150 -9.62 13.16 7.13
C GLY A 150 -10.02 11.88 6.38
N PHE A 151 -9.78 10.67 6.91
CA PHE A 151 -10.33 9.44 6.31
C PHE A 151 -11.75 9.10 6.82
N GLY A 152 -12.65 8.79 5.90
CA GLY A 152 -13.96 8.21 6.16
C GLY A 152 -14.12 6.82 5.54
N ARG A 153 -15.37 6.33 5.48
CA ARG A 153 -15.72 5.05 4.85
C ARG A 153 -15.23 4.91 3.41
N GLY A 154 -15.20 6.03 2.70
CA GLY A 154 -14.73 6.06 1.31
C GLY A 154 -13.22 5.98 1.13
N ASP A 155 -12.43 6.09 2.20
CA ASP A 155 -11.01 6.38 2.06
C ASP A 155 -10.11 5.20 2.38
N LEU A 156 -10.43 4.40 3.41
CA LEU A 156 -9.56 3.34 3.92
C LEU A 156 -9.11 2.32 2.85
N LEU A 157 -10.02 1.93 1.95
CA LEU A 157 -9.74 0.95 0.91
C LEU A 157 -9.43 1.58 -0.45
N ARG A 158 -9.44 2.91 -0.56
CA ARG A 158 -9.23 3.61 -1.83
C ARG A 158 -7.74 3.75 -2.13
N VAL A 159 -7.34 3.35 -3.34
CA VAL A 159 -5.94 3.30 -3.76
C VAL A 159 -5.47 4.59 -4.45
N GLY A 160 -6.31 5.21 -5.28
CA GLY A 160 -5.99 6.43 -6.05
C GLY A 160 -6.76 7.68 -5.60
N TYR A 161 -6.36 8.85 -6.12
CA TYR A 161 -7.18 10.06 -6.07
C TYR A 161 -8.31 9.97 -7.11
N ALA A 162 -9.39 10.71 -6.92
CA ALA A 162 -10.47 10.72 -7.91
C ALA A 162 -9.95 11.25 -9.28
N ASP A 163 -10.55 10.81 -10.39
CA ASP A 163 -10.07 11.18 -11.74
C ASP A 163 -10.14 12.70 -12.01
N ASP A 164 -11.03 13.41 -11.31
CA ASP A 164 -11.17 14.86 -11.35
C ASP A 164 -10.27 15.60 -10.33
N GLU A 165 -9.55 14.87 -9.48
CA GLU A 165 -8.65 15.40 -8.46
C GLU A 165 -7.21 15.45 -8.96
N TRP A 166 -6.69 16.67 -9.12
CA TRP A 166 -5.33 16.91 -9.58
C TRP A 166 -4.36 16.98 -8.39
N ALA A 167 -3.81 15.83 -8.02
CA ALA A 167 -2.77 15.73 -7.00
C ALA A 167 -1.38 15.69 -7.63
N PHE A 168 -0.48 16.58 -7.21
CA PHE A 168 0.91 16.61 -7.66
C PHE A 168 1.86 16.22 -6.53
N ALA A 169 2.89 15.45 -6.87
CA ALA A 169 4.00 15.16 -5.97
C ALA A 169 4.85 16.41 -5.75
N ALA A 170 5.67 16.41 -4.69
CA ALA A 170 6.63 17.49 -4.42
C ALA A 170 7.59 17.76 -5.60
N CYS A 171 7.83 16.77 -6.47
CA CYS A 171 8.61 16.94 -7.70
C CYS A 171 7.85 17.56 -8.89
N GLY A 172 6.56 17.88 -8.73
CA GLY A 172 5.70 18.43 -9.79
C GLY A 172 5.04 17.39 -10.70
N TYR A 173 5.21 16.09 -10.43
CA TYR A 173 4.64 15.00 -11.22
C TYR A 173 3.21 14.64 -10.77
N LEU A 174 2.35 14.23 -11.70
CA LEU A 174 0.98 13.84 -11.40
C LEU A 174 0.94 12.53 -10.59
N GLN A 175 0.42 12.58 -9.35
CA GLN A 175 0.48 11.45 -8.41
C GLN A 175 -0.26 10.22 -8.93
N ASN A 176 -1.42 10.41 -9.57
CA ASN A 176 -2.22 9.32 -10.12
C ASN A 176 -1.47 8.52 -11.21
N TRP A 177 -0.67 9.16 -12.06
CA TRP A 177 0.13 8.42 -13.06
C TRP A 177 1.17 7.51 -12.40
N THR A 178 1.76 7.96 -11.29
CA THR A 178 2.69 7.13 -10.52
C THR A 178 1.97 5.98 -9.82
N ILE A 179 0.78 6.22 -9.23
CA ILE A 179 -0.10 5.18 -8.67
C ILE A 179 -0.41 4.13 -9.75
N GLU A 180 -0.93 4.56 -10.90
CA GLU A 180 -1.28 3.70 -12.03
C GLU A 180 -0.09 2.85 -12.51
N ALA A 181 1.10 3.44 -12.63
CA ALA A 181 2.30 2.72 -13.05
C ALA A 181 2.70 1.63 -12.05
N VAL A 182 2.62 1.90 -10.74
CA VAL A 182 2.88 0.90 -9.70
C VAL A 182 1.84 -0.22 -9.76
N ARG A 183 0.55 0.11 -9.85
CA ARG A 183 -0.53 -0.89 -9.94
C ARG A 183 -0.40 -1.76 -11.19
N GLY A 184 0.00 -1.15 -12.30
CA GLY A 184 0.33 -1.84 -13.55
C GLY A 184 1.51 -2.80 -13.39
N ALA A 185 2.59 -2.38 -12.72
CA ALA A 185 3.72 -3.25 -12.39
C ALA A 185 3.30 -4.45 -11.53
N ILE A 186 2.52 -4.21 -10.47
CA ILE A 186 1.99 -5.28 -9.61
C ILE A 186 1.14 -6.26 -10.42
N THR A 187 0.30 -5.75 -11.33
CA THR A 187 -0.53 -6.59 -12.20
C THR A 187 0.33 -7.45 -13.13
N ALA A 188 1.36 -6.86 -13.76
CA ALA A 188 2.25 -7.57 -14.66
C ALA A 188 3.04 -8.69 -13.95
N ASP A 189 3.38 -8.49 -12.67
CA ASP A 189 4.09 -9.45 -11.83
C ASP A 189 3.16 -10.18 -10.83
N ALA A 190 1.84 -10.18 -11.05
CA ALA A 190 0.86 -10.72 -10.11
C ALA A 190 1.09 -12.22 -9.81
N GLY A 191 1.66 -12.97 -10.75
CA GLY A 191 2.04 -14.37 -10.54
C GLY A 191 3.12 -14.56 -9.47
N ILE A 192 4.09 -13.64 -9.38
CA ILE A 192 5.13 -13.65 -8.35
C ILE A 192 4.49 -13.47 -6.97
N VAL A 193 3.60 -12.48 -6.84
CA VAL A 193 2.97 -12.16 -5.56
C VAL A 193 1.92 -13.20 -5.17
N THR A 194 1.22 -13.78 -6.15
CA THR A 194 0.28 -14.88 -5.93
C THR A 194 0.97 -16.10 -5.33
N ALA A 195 2.18 -16.44 -5.78
CA ALA A 195 2.96 -17.54 -5.19
C ALA A 195 3.32 -17.29 -3.71
N LEU A 196 3.49 -16.02 -3.31
CA LEU A 196 3.77 -15.64 -1.92
C LEU A 196 2.56 -15.76 -0.99
N LEU A 197 1.35 -16.01 -1.52
CA LEU A 197 0.21 -16.39 -0.68
C LEU A 197 0.42 -17.73 0.00
N ASP A 198 1.32 -18.59 -0.50
CA ASP A 198 1.66 -19.88 0.10
C ASP A 198 3.02 -19.87 0.82
N ASP A 199 3.57 -18.68 1.11
CA ASP A 199 4.81 -18.55 1.88
C ASP A 199 4.65 -19.12 3.30
N PRO A 200 5.65 -19.83 3.86
CA PRO A 200 5.59 -20.31 5.24
C PRO A 200 5.42 -19.20 6.28
N ASP A 201 5.93 -18.00 6.01
CA ASP A 201 5.76 -16.83 6.88
C ASP A 201 4.37 -16.21 6.72
N ALA A 202 3.58 -16.19 7.81
CA ALA A 202 2.24 -15.59 7.82
C ALA A 202 2.27 -14.07 7.52
N ASP A 203 3.37 -13.40 7.84
CA ASP A 203 3.56 -11.98 7.57
C ASP A 203 3.72 -11.72 6.07
N ALA A 204 4.51 -12.56 5.40
CA ALA A 204 4.66 -12.55 3.95
C ALA A 204 3.31 -12.82 3.27
N ARG A 205 2.51 -13.78 3.77
CA ARG A 205 1.16 -14.05 3.24
C ARG A 205 0.22 -12.86 3.39
N CYS A 206 0.18 -12.20 4.56
CA CYS A 206 -0.62 -10.98 4.75
C CYS A 206 -0.20 -9.88 3.77
N LEU A 207 1.10 -9.66 3.61
CA LEU A 207 1.61 -8.56 2.79
C LEU A 207 1.52 -8.86 1.30
N ALA A 208 1.59 -10.14 0.89
CA ALA A 208 1.23 -10.57 -0.45
C ALA A 208 -0.22 -10.23 -0.79
N ALA A 209 -1.17 -10.49 0.13
CA ALA A 209 -2.57 -10.09 -0.05
C ALA A 209 -2.71 -8.56 -0.17
N TYR A 210 -1.98 -7.78 0.63
CA TYR A 210 -1.97 -6.32 0.58
C TYR A 210 -1.44 -5.75 -0.73
N VAL A 211 -0.37 -6.34 -1.27
CA VAL A 211 0.20 -5.98 -2.59
C VAL A 211 -0.80 -6.33 -3.70
N LEU A 212 -1.32 -7.57 -3.71
CA LEU A 212 -2.28 -8.02 -4.72
C LEU A 212 -3.55 -7.17 -4.76
N ALA A 213 -4.01 -6.67 -3.61
CA ALA A 213 -5.17 -5.79 -3.51
C ALA A 213 -5.02 -4.50 -4.34
N ALA A 214 -3.79 -4.06 -4.59
CA ALA A 214 -3.52 -2.85 -5.36
C ALA A 214 -3.48 -3.07 -6.88
N SER A 215 -3.62 -4.31 -7.36
CA SER A 215 -3.63 -4.61 -8.80
C SER A 215 -4.72 -3.82 -9.54
N SER A 216 -4.46 -3.51 -10.81
CA SER A 216 -5.42 -2.85 -11.71
C SER A 216 -6.01 -3.79 -12.76
N GLY A 217 -5.51 -5.03 -12.87
CA GLY A 217 -6.01 -6.08 -13.74
C GLY A 217 -5.97 -7.47 -13.09
N GLU A 218 -6.40 -8.50 -13.84
CA GLU A 218 -6.46 -9.91 -13.37
C GLU A 218 -7.33 -10.14 -12.11
N ILE A 219 -8.31 -9.25 -11.87
CA ILE A 219 -9.08 -9.17 -10.62
C ILE A 219 -9.80 -10.47 -10.28
N GLY A 220 -10.36 -11.15 -11.29
CA GLY A 220 -11.03 -12.43 -11.10
C GLY A 220 -10.08 -13.53 -10.63
N ALA A 221 -8.90 -13.63 -11.25
CA ALA A 221 -7.88 -14.61 -10.89
C ALA A 221 -7.29 -14.32 -9.49
N ILE A 222 -6.96 -13.06 -9.22
CA ILE A 222 -6.44 -12.62 -7.91
C ILE A 222 -7.47 -12.87 -6.81
N THR A 223 -8.72 -12.48 -7.01
CA THR A 223 -9.80 -12.71 -6.02
C THR A 223 -10.02 -14.20 -5.77
N ALA A 224 -9.93 -15.03 -6.81
CA ALA A 224 -10.01 -16.48 -6.66
C ALA A 224 -8.85 -17.03 -5.81
N ALA A 225 -7.62 -16.58 -6.05
CA ALA A 225 -6.44 -16.97 -5.27
C ALA A 225 -6.57 -16.56 -3.79
N LEU A 226 -6.98 -15.33 -3.51
CA LEU A 226 -7.23 -14.84 -2.14
C LEU A 226 -8.30 -15.68 -1.43
N ARG A 227 -9.39 -16.03 -2.11
CA ARG A 227 -10.46 -16.89 -1.56
C ARG A 227 -10.00 -18.33 -1.34
N VAL A 228 -9.16 -18.86 -2.22
CA VAL A 228 -8.55 -20.19 -2.04
C VAL A 228 -7.69 -20.17 -0.77
N ARG A 229 -6.82 -19.17 -0.63
CA ARG A 229 -5.93 -19.06 0.52
C ARG A 229 -6.69 -18.87 1.82
N LEU A 230 -7.72 -18.02 1.84
CA LEU A 230 -8.54 -17.75 3.02
C LEU A 230 -9.20 -19.01 3.61
N ARG A 231 -9.49 -20.04 2.79
CA ARG A 231 -10.10 -21.30 3.27
C ARG A 231 -9.17 -22.15 4.12
N VAL A 232 -7.86 -22.03 3.93
CA VAL A 232 -6.84 -22.86 4.60
C VAL A 232 -5.93 -22.04 5.51
N GLU A 233 -6.05 -20.71 5.50
CA GLU A 233 -5.24 -19.82 6.31
C GLU A 233 -5.48 -20.02 7.80
N ASP A 234 -4.40 -19.99 8.58
CA ASP A 234 -4.39 -20.16 10.04
C ASP A 234 -3.87 -18.91 10.79
N GLY A 235 -3.13 -18.02 10.13
CA GLY A 235 -2.63 -16.78 10.70
C GLY A 235 -3.75 -15.74 10.86
N THR A 236 -3.95 -15.25 12.09
CA THR A 236 -4.95 -14.23 12.44
C THR A 236 -4.85 -13.01 11.54
N ARG A 237 -3.65 -12.42 11.46
CA ARG A 237 -3.41 -11.24 10.64
C ARG A 237 -3.60 -11.52 9.16
N ALA A 238 -3.09 -12.65 8.66
CA ALA A 238 -3.23 -13.06 7.26
C ALA A 238 -4.70 -13.23 6.84
N ARG A 239 -5.55 -13.83 7.68
CA ARG A 239 -7.00 -13.92 7.43
C ARG A 239 -7.65 -12.55 7.26
N ALA A 240 -7.35 -11.60 8.15
CA ALA A 240 -7.86 -10.24 8.03
C ALA A 240 -7.34 -9.55 6.76
N CYS A 241 -6.06 -9.69 6.43
CA CYS A 241 -5.46 -9.12 5.22
C CYS A 241 -6.11 -9.68 3.93
N LEU A 242 -6.41 -10.98 3.88
CA LEU A 242 -7.09 -11.62 2.75
C LEU A 242 -8.52 -11.07 2.56
N VAL A 243 -9.27 -10.88 3.66
CA VAL A 243 -10.62 -10.32 3.61
C VAL A 243 -10.58 -8.84 3.17
N LEU A 244 -9.69 -8.03 3.74
CA LEU A 244 -9.53 -6.63 3.38
C LEU A 244 -9.05 -6.46 1.92
N ALA A 245 -8.19 -7.35 1.43
CA ALA A 245 -7.77 -7.38 0.03
C ALA A 245 -8.95 -7.60 -0.91
N ILE A 246 -9.84 -8.57 -0.60
CA ILE A 246 -11.07 -8.80 -1.38
C ILE A 246 -11.99 -7.57 -1.32
N ALA A 247 -12.13 -6.94 -0.15
CA ALA A 247 -12.93 -5.73 0.01
C ALA A 247 -12.41 -4.58 -0.87
N GLN A 248 -11.09 -4.39 -0.88
CA GLN A 248 -10.47 -3.35 -1.68
C GLN A 248 -10.63 -3.59 -3.18
N LEU A 249 -10.39 -4.81 -3.65
CA LEU A 249 -10.59 -5.15 -5.07
C LEU A 249 -12.05 -4.90 -5.49
N ALA A 250 -13.01 -5.22 -4.62
CA ALA A 250 -14.41 -4.93 -4.87
C ALA A 250 -14.70 -3.43 -4.96
N ARG A 251 -14.06 -2.62 -4.11
CA ARG A 251 -14.20 -1.16 -4.12
C ARG A 251 -13.66 -0.56 -5.43
N GLU A 252 -12.45 -0.95 -5.80
CA GLU A 252 -11.75 -0.40 -6.97
C GLU A 252 -12.38 -0.86 -8.30
N HIS A 253 -13.11 -1.98 -8.32
CA HIS A 253 -13.72 -2.55 -9.52
C HIS A 253 -15.25 -2.63 -9.47
N ALA A 254 -15.87 -1.96 -8.50
CA ALA A 254 -17.33 -1.91 -8.31
C ALA A 254 -18.02 -3.29 -8.30
N ASP A 255 -17.44 -4.29 -7.61
CA ASP A 255 -18.06 -5.62 -7.47
C ASP A 255 -19.18 -5.59 -6.41
N GLU A 256 -20.41 -5.43 -6.89
CA GLU A 256 -21.64 -5.35 -6.07
C GLU A 256 -21.97 -6.65 -5.30
N SER A 257 -21.31 -7.77 -5.62
CA SER A 257 -21.55 -9.05 -4.92
C SER A 257 -20.82 -9.13 -3.57
N VAL A 258 -19.71 -8.40 -3.42
CA VAL A 258 -18.84 -8.48 -2.25
C VAL A 258 -19.46 -7.91 -0.98
N PRO A 259 -20.23 -6.80 -0.98
CA PRO A 259 -20.95 -6.34 0.22
C PRO A 259 -21.85 -7.41 0.84
N ALA A 260 -22.61 -8.16 0.01
CA ALA A 260 -23.44 -9.25 0.50
C ALA A 260 -22.59 -10.38 1.10
N TRP A 261 -21.50 -10.75 0.43
CA TRP A 261 -20.55 -11.74 0.93
C TRP A 261 -19.94 -11.31 2.29
N MET A 262 -19.47 -10.07 2.41
CA MET A 262 -18.93 -9.52 3.66
C MET A 262 -19.96 -9.57 4.79
N ARG A 263 -21.23 -9.23 4.48
CA ARG A 263 -22.34 -9.36 5.44
C ARG A 263 -22.48 -10.77 5.98
N THR A 264 -22.45 -11.77 5.10
CA THR A 264 -22.52 -13.17 5.56
C THR A 264 -21.37 -13.53 6.48
N ARG A 265 -20.15 -13.03 6.22
CA ARG A 265 -18.94 -13.35 6.99
C ARG A 265 -18.94 -12.72 8.37
N TRP A 266 -19.23 -11.43 8.50
CA TRP A 266 -19.24 -10.81 9.83
C TRP A 266 -20.42 -11.29 10.68
N SER A 267 -21.56 -11.66 10.06
CA SER A 267 -22.74 -12.13 10.78
C SER A 267 -22.68 -13.58 11.26
N ASP A 268 -21.85 -14.43 10.62
CA ASP A 268 -21.78 -15.86 10.94
C ASP A 268 -20.88 -16.09 12.18
N PRO A 269 -21.42 -16.51 13.33
CA PRO A 269 -20.64 -16.71 14.55
C PRO A 269 -19.66 -17.88 14.46
N ARG A 270 -19.73 -18.71 13.41
CA ARG A 270 -18.75 -19.78 13.15
C ARG A 270 -17.47 -19.25 12.51
N GLN A 271 -17.47 -18.02 12.00
CA GLN A 271 -16.27 -17.41 11.45
C GLN A 271 -15.33 -17.01 12.59
N PRO A 272 -14.00 -17.15 12.38
CA PRO A 272 -13.02 -16.61 13.33
C PRO A 272 -13.20 -15.09 13.55
N PRO A 273 -12.94 -14.58 14.77
CA PRO A 273 -13.12 -13.15 15.09
C PRO A 273 -12.43 -12.20 14.11
N GLU A 274 -11.21 -12.50 13.68
CA GLU A 274 -10.43 -11.71 12.73
C GLU A 274 -11.07 -11.62 11.35
N VAL A 275 -11.74 -12.69 10.89
CA VAL A 275 -12.49 -12.72 9.63
C VAL A 275 -13.74 -11.86 9.78
N ARG A 276 -14.41 -11.94 10.94
CA ARG A 276 -15.62 -11.15 11.21
C ARG A 276 -15.30 -9.65 11.28
N VAL A 277 -14.24 -9.27 11.99
CA VAL A 277 -13.79 -7.87 12.09
C VAL A 277 -13.32 -7.34 10.73
N GLY A 278 -12.49 -8.11 10.00
CA GLY A 278 -12.05 -7.74 8.65
C GLY A 278 -13.24 -7.56 7.68
N ALA A 279 -14.24 -8.45 7.76
CA ALA A 279 -15.43 -8.35 6.92
C ALA A 279 -16.34 -7.19 7.33
N ALA A 280 -16.44 -6.86 8.61
CA ALA A 280 -17.19 -5.69 9.08
C ALA A 280 -16.53 -4.38 8.60
N LEU A 281 -15.20 -4.26 8.70
CA LEU A 281 -14.43 -3.14 8.15
C LEU A 281 -14.64 -3.02 6.63
N GLY A 282 -14.48 -4.14 5.91
CA GLY A 282 -14.69 -4.19 4.46
C GLY A 282 -16.11 -3.78 4.07
N TRP A 283 -17.13 -4.28 4.78
CA TRP A 283 -18.52 -3.91 4.55
C TRP A 283 -18.76 -2.41 4.76
N LEU A 284 -18.28 -1.85 5.88
CA LEU A 284 -18.40 -0.41 6.19
C LEU A 284 -17.74 0.47 5.12
N CYS A 285 -16.70 -0.01 4.44
CA CYS A 285 -16.01 0.73 3.38
C CYS A 285 -16.66 0.55 2.00
N LEU A 286 -17.59 -0.39 1.85
CA LEU A 286 -18.24 -0.72 0.57
C LEU A 286 -19.67 -0.22 0.48
N VAL A 287 -20.29 0.17 1.59
CA VAL A 287 -21.67 0.67 1.60
C VAL A 287 -21.82 1.97 2.37
N ASP A 288 -22.78 2.77 1.93
CA ASP A 288 -23.16 4.02 2.59
C ASP A 288 -24.26 3.82 3.65
N ASP A 289 -24.84 2.61 3.73
CA ASP A 289 -25.87 2.26 4.71
C ASP A 289 -25.41 2.53 6.15
N PRO A 290 -26.28 3.03 7.04
CA PRO A 290 -25.98 3.10 8.47
C PRO A 290 -25.54 1.74 9.02
N ALA A 291 -24.54 1.76 9.91
CA ALA A 291 -24.05 0.51 10.52
C ALA A 291 -25.18 -0.12 11.35
N PRO A 292 -25.63 -1.35 11.01
CA PRO A 292 -26.73 -1.99 11.74
C PRO A 292 -26.30 -2.31 13.17
N ALA A 293 -27.25 -2.33 14.11
CA ALA A 293 -26.99 -2.63 15.52
C ALA A 293 -26.30 -4.01 15.70
N THR A 294 -26.64 -4.98 14.84
CA THR A 294 -26.02 -6.32 14.85
C THR A 294 -24.54 -6.30 14.44
N LEU A 295 -24.12 -5.37 13.57
CA LEU A 295 -22.71 -5.19 13.24
C LEU A 295 -21.95 -4.57 14.43
N ARG A 296 -22.57 -3.59 15.11
CA ARG A 296 -21.97 -2.99 16.33
C ARG A 296 -21.78 -4.02 17.43
N ALA A 297 -22.82 -4.81 17.74
CA ALA A 297 -22.73 -5.91 18.70
C ALA A 297 -21.66 -6.95 18.29
N THR A 298 -21.56 -7.28 17.00
CA THR A 298 -20.50 -8.17 16.49
C THR A 298 -19.10 -7.63 16.78
N LEU A 299 -18.87 -6.34 16.54
CA LEU A 299 -17.58 -5.71 16.79
C LEU A 299 -17.27 -5.66 18.30
N GLU A 300 -18.25 -5.33 19.13
CA GLU A 300 -18.12 -5.34 20.60
C GLU A 300 -17.76 -6.73 21.13
N ASP A 301 -18.38 -7.79 20.59
CA ASP A 301 -18.11 -9.18 20.98
C ASP A 301 -16.73 -9.68 20.49
N CYS A 302 -16.29 -9.26 19.30
CA CYS A 302 -15.09 -9.80 18.66
C CYS A 302 -13.81 -9.05 19.01
N VAL A 303 -13.86 -7.73 19.22
CA VAL A 303 -12.67 -6.88 19.34
C VAL A 303 -12.15 -6.89 20.78
N THR A 304 -11.34 -7.89 21.11
CA THR A 304 -10.55 -7.92 22.35
C THR A 304 -9.31 -7.03 22.23
N PRO A 305 -8.65 -6.64 23.35
CA PRO A 305 -7.40 -5.89 23.29
C PRO A 305 -6.29 -6.58 22.48
N GLU A 306 -6.19 -7.90 22.57
CA GLU A 306 -5.20 -8.70 21.85
C GLU A 306 -5.48 -8.68 20.35
N LEU A 307 -6.74 -8.90 19.96
CA LEU A 307 -7.14 -8.83 18.55
C LEU A 307 -6.99 -7.41 18.00
N ALA A 308 -7.30 -6.39 18.80
CA ALA A 308 -7.13 -4.99 18.41
C ALA A 308 -5.65 -4.65 18.17
N HIS A 309 -4.75 -5.16 19.01
CA HIS A 309 -3.31 -5.00 18.83
C HIS A 309 -2.81 -5.70 17.57
N GLU A 310 -3.19 -6.97 17.36
CA GLU A 310 -2.78 -7.74 16.18
C GLU A 310 -3.31 -7.12 14.90
N LEU A 311 -4.62 -6.82 14.83
CA LEU A 311 -5.23 -6.24 13.64
C LEU A 311 -4.83 -4.78 13.44
N GLY A 312 -4.48 -4.04 14.49
CA GLY A 312 -3.92 -2.68 14.36
C GLY A 312 -2.62 -2.65 13.53
N SER A 313 -1.92 -3.78 13.43
CA SER A 313 -0.70 -3.93 12.62
C SER A 313 -0.94 -4.38 11.17
N VAL A 314 -2.21 -4.53 10.74
CA VAL A 314 -2.50 -4.82 9.31
C VAL A 314 -2.15 -3.58 8.48
N PRO A 315 -1.65 -3.76 7.24
CA PRO A 315 -1.06 -2.68 6.47
C PRO A 315 -2.04 -1.59 6.02
N TRP A 316 -3.35 -1.82 6.09
CA TRP A 316 -4.38 -0.79 5.87
C TRP A 316 -4.58 0.14 7.08
N LEU A 317 -4.26 -0.33 8.29
CA LEU A 317 -4.58 0.38 9.53
C LEU A 317 -3.37 1.07 10.15
N VAL A 318 -2.14 0.62 9.84
CA VAL A 318 -0.89 1.12 10.46
C VAL A 318 -0.75 2.65 10.37
N GLU A 319 -1.21 3.29 9.29
CA GLU A 319 -1.11 4.74 9.13
C GLU A 319 -2.28 5.53 9.74
N MET A 320 -3.27 4.83 10.32
CA MET A 320 -4.59 5.39 10.64
C MET A 320 -4.76 5.82 12.09
N GLY A 321 -3.81 5.54 12.98
CA GLY A 321 -3.90 5.93 14.38
C GLY A 321 -2.61 5.70 15.16
N PRO A 322 -2.54 6.19 16.41
CA PRO A 322 -1.37 5.99 17.27
C PRO A 322 -1.12 4.50 17.52
N ASP A 323 0.15 4.15 17.75
CA ASP A 323 0.62 2.79 17.97
C ASP A 323 -0.26 2.02 18.97
N GLY A 324 -0.74 0.84 18.55
CA GLY A 324 -1.55 -0.05 19.38
C GLY A 324 -3.06 0.21 19.37
N ASP A 325 -3.51 1.37 18.90
CA ASP A 325 -4.93 1.78 18.90
C ASP A 325 -5.53 1.96 17.49
N ALA A 326 -4.77 1.67 16.44
CA ALA A 326 -5.14 1.91 15.05
C ALA A 326 -6.51 1.29 14.65
N LEU A 327 -6.80 0.05 15.08
CA LEU A 327 -8.10 -0.57 14.82
C LEU A 327 -9.24 0.20 15.49
N LEU A 328 -9.12 0.48 16.79
CA LEU A 328 -10.17 1.16 17.56
C LEU A 328 -10.41 2.58 17.04
N HIS A 329 -9.33 3.29 16.69
CA HIS A 329 -9.42 4.60 16.05
C HIS A 329 -10.18 4.51 14.72
N THR A 330 -9.84 3.55 13.87
CA THR A 330 -10.50 3.33 12.58
C THR A 330 -11.98 2.99 12.76
N LEU A 331 -12.32 2.07 13.67
CA LEU A 331 -13.69 1.67 13.92
C LEU A 331 -14.56 2.84 14.39
N ARG A 332 -14.06 3.69 15.29
CA ARG A 332 -14.77 4.90 15.72
C ARG A 332 -15.13 5.78 14.52
N ARG A 333 -14.14 6.07 13.66
CA ARG A 333 -14.35 6.90 12.46
C ARG A 333 -15.32 6.29 11.45
N LEU A 334 -15.28 4.98 11.23
CA LEU A 334 -16.17 4.31 10.27
C LEU A 334 -17.61 4.13 10.81
N LEU A 335 -17.77 4.09 12.13
CA LEU A 335 -19.07 3.91 12.78
C LEU A 335 -19.79 5.23 13.07
N GLU A 336 -19.08 6.34 13.08
CA GLU A 336 -19.65 7.68 13.15
C GLU A 336 -20.44 8.00 11.87
N PRO A 337 -21.64 8.61 11.99
CA PRO A 337 -22.36 9.08 10.81
C PRO A 337 -21.53 10.17 10.13
N THR A 338 -21.22 9.96 8.85
CA THR A 338 -20.57 11.00 8.03
C THR A 338 -21.46 12.24 8.08
N PRO A 339 -20.95 13.43 8.47
CA PRO A 339 -21.75 14.63 8.41
C PRO A 339 -22.21 14.81 6.96
N ARG A 340 -23.53 14.90 6.76
CA ARG A 340 -24.10 15.27 5.46
C ARG A 340 -23.66 16.71 5.20
N LEU A 341 -22.76 16.91 4.24
CA LEU A 341 -22.46 18.23 3.69
C LEU A 341 -23.65 18.76 2.89
#